data_AF-X1A894-F1
#
_entry.id   AF-X1A894-F1
#
_cell.length_a   1.000
_cell.length_b   1.000
_cell.length_c   1.000
_cell.angle_alpha   90.00
_cell.angle_beta   90.00
_cell.angle_gamma   90.00
#
_symmetry.space_group_name_H-M   'P 1'
#
loop_
_entity.id
_entity.type
_entity.pdbx_description
1 polymer ?
#
loop_
_entity_poly.entity_id
_entity_poly.type
_entity_poly.pdbx_seq_one_letter_code
_entity_poly.pdbx_strand_id
1 'polypeptide(L)'
;MLINSVLVEVLNIPDEKIQVIPLGVSDNFHPVDQSGLTQFQTKYNLTRPYILSLGSLEPRKNIAGITKSWKQIHHDFPDYELVIVGDMGFPFKDPEFDQSTPGMRLLGRIEDRDLPALYSGAV
;
A
#
# COMPACT_ATOMS: atom_id res chain seq x y z
N MET A 1 -14.75 0.62 15.36
CA MET A 1 -14.39 1.34 16.60
C MET A 1 -13.93 2.72 16.18
N LEU A 2 -14.72 3.76 16.47
CA LEU A 2 -14.35 5.15 16.16
C LEU A 2 -13.19 5.54 17.09
N ILE A 3 -12.18 6.25 16.58
CA ILE A 3 -10.96 6.58 17.35
C ILE A 3 -11.28 7.25 18.71
N ASN A 4 -12.37 8.03 18.77
CA ASN A 4 -12.81 8.69 20.01
C ASN A 4 -13.24 7.70 21.10
N SER A 5 -13.82 6.54 20.75
CA SER A 5 -14.35 5.60 21.74
C SER A 5 -13.23 5.02 22.61
N VAL A 6 -12.03 4.81 22.07
CA VAL A 6 -10.88 4.33 22.85
C VAL A 6 -10.43 5.37 23.88
N LEU A 7 -10.34 6.64 23.48
CA LEU A 7 -9.90 7.71 24.38
C LEU A 7 -10.89 7.93 25.53
N VAL A 8 -12.19 7.79 25.27
CA VAL A 8 -13.24 7.90 26.28
C VAL A 8 -13.30 6.65 27.16
N GLU A 9 -13.40 5.45 26.56
CA GLU A 9 -13.69 4.21 27.30
C GLU A 9 -12.47 3.64 28.02
N VAL A 10 -11.27 3.78 27.44
CA VAL A 10 -10.04 3.18 27.99
C VAL A 10 -9.27 4.19 28.83
N LEU A 11 -9.19 5.44 28.37
CA LEU A 11 -8.39 6.48 29.01
C LEU A 11 -9.23 7.44 29.87
N ASN A 12 -10.57 7.28 29.90
CA ASN A 12 -11.50 8.13 30.65
C ASN A 12 -11.32 9.64 30.36
N ILE A 13 -10.99 9.99 29.11
CA ILE A 13 -10.92 11.38 28.68
C ILE A 13 -12.35 11.86 28.38
N PRO A 14 -12.82 12.96 29.00
CA PRO A 14 -14.13 13.53 28.67
C PRO A 14 -14.22 13.91 27.19
N ASP A 15 -15.32 13.54 26.54
CA ASP A 15 -15.51 13.72 25.08
C ASP A 15 -15.41 15.19 24.67
N GLU A 16 -15.87 16.12 25.51
CA GLU A 16 -15.76 17.56 25.27
C GLU A 16 -14.33 18.09 25.19
N LYS A 17 -13.33 17.30 25.61
CA LYS A 17 -11.90 17.62 25.49
C LYS A 17 -11.25 17.01 24.24
N ILE A 18 -11.99 16.22 23.47
CA ILE A 18 -11.48 15.50 22.31
C ILE A 18 -11.91 16.24 21.03
N GLN A 19 -10.93 16.63 20.23
CA GLN A 19 -11.16 17.15 18.90
C GLN A 19 -10.38 16.30 17.88
N VAL A 20 -11.10 15.76 16.90
CA VAL A 20 -10.48 15.04 15.78
C VAL A 20 -9.97 16.05 14.78
N ILE A 21 -8.67 15.98 14.46
CA ILE A 21 -8.03 16.79 13.43
C ILE A 21 -7.58 15.81 12.32
N PRO A 22 -8.33 15.69 11.20
CA PRO A 22 -7.92 14.85 10.08
C PRO A 22 -6.59 15.31 9.50
N LEU A 23 -5.74 14.36 9.10
CA LEU A 23 -4.54 14.68 8.35
C LEU A 23 -4.90 15.15 6.94
N GLY A 24 -4.15 16.14 6.44
CA GLY A 24 -4.24 16.57 5.05
C GLY A 24 -3.51 15.61 4.10
N VAL A 25 -3.82 15.74 2.81
CA VAL A 25 -3.07 15.13 1.71
C VAL A 25 -2.32 16.23 0.99
N SER A 26 -1.06 15.97 0.61
CA SER A 26 -0.25 16.94 -0.16
C SER A 26 -0.83 17.17 -1.55
N ASP A 27 -0.76 18.40 -2.06
CA ASP A 27 -1.26 18.80 -3.38
C ASP A 27 -0.61 18.01 -4.53
N ASN A 28 0.57 17.42 -4.30
CA ASN A 28 1.25 16.58 -5.27
C ASN A 28 0.53 15.25 -5.53
N PHE A 29 -0.44 14.85 -4.70
CA PHE A 29 -1.25 13.64 -4.93
C PHE A 29 -2.49 13.97 -5.76
N HIS A 30 -2.33 13.87 -7.07
CA HIS A 30 -3.39 13.96 -8.07
C HIS A 30 -3.07 13.01 -9.23
N PRO A 31 -4.07 12.63 -10.06
CA PRO A 31 -3.83 11.81 -11.24
C PRO A 31 -2.76 12.44 -12.13
N VAL A 32 -1.72 11.66 -12.47
CA VAL A 32 -0.69 12.12 -13.41
C VAL A 32 -1.18 11.98 -14.85
N ASP A 33 -0.58 12.75 -15.75
CA ASP A 33 -0.87 12.61 -17.17
C ASP A 33 -0.25 11.32 -17.76
N GLN A 34 -0.64 11.00 -18.99
CA GLN A 34 -0.18 9.79 -19.67
C GLN A 34 1.35 9.76 -19.84
N SER A 35 1.99 10.92 -20.01
CA SER A 35 3.44 11.03 -20.17
C SER A 35 4.16 10.66 -18.87
N GLY A 36 3.72 11.24 -17.74
CA GLY A 36 4.25 10.94 -16.40
C GLY A 36 4.04 9.48 -16.01
N LEU A 37 2.87 8.92 -16.34
CA LEU A 37 2.59 7.50 -16.12
C LEU A 37 3.53 6.60 -16.92
N THR A 38 3.71 6.88 -18.22
CA THR A 38 4.62 6.08 -19.08
C THR A 38 6.08 6.21 -18.63
N GLN A 39 6.52 7.38 -18.19
CA GLN A 39 7.86 7.57 -17.64
C GLN A 39 8.06 6.73 -16.37
N PHE A 40 7.09 6.77 -15.45
CA PHE A 40 7.10 5.98 -14.22
C PHE A 40 7.12 4.47 -14.50
N GLN A 41 6.22 3.99 -15.37
CA GLN A 41 6.15 2.59 -15.76
C GLN A 41 7.45 2.09 -16.38
N THR A 42 8.08 2.90 -17.23
CA THR A 42 9.39 2.58 -17.81
C THR A 42 10.47 2.51 -16.74
N LYS A 43 10.51 3.48 -15.83
CA LYS A 43 11.49 3.56 -14.75
C LYS A 43 11.46 2.34 -13.81
N TYR A 44 10.26 1.86 -13.47
CA TYR A 44 10.07 0.72 -12.56
C TYR A 44 9.80 -0.61 -13.29
N ASN A 45 9.90 -0.60 -14.62
CA ASN A 45 9.59 -1.74 -15.49
C ASN A 45 8.19 -2.34 -15.23
N LEU A 46 7.19 -1.50 -14.96
CA LEU A 46 5.80 -1.89 -14.71
C LEU A 46 4.99 -1.85 -16.02
N THR A 47 5.03 -2.96 -16.76
CA THR A 47 4.43 -3.05 -18.11
C THR A 47 3.06 -3.72 -18.14
N ARG A 48 2.61 -4.27 -17.01
CA ARG A 48 1.33 -4.94 -16.83
C ARG A 48 0.41 -4.12 -15.93
N PRO A 49 -0.92 -4.25 -16.07
CA PRO A 49 -1.83 -3.71 -15.07
C PRO A 49 -1.54 -4.33 -13.70
N TYR A 50 -1.65 -3.55 -12.64
CA TYR A 50 -1.28 -4.04 -11.31
C TYR A 50 -2.24 -3.59 -10.21
N ILE A 51 -2.40 -4.47 -9.22
CA ILE A 51 -3.03 -4.18 -7.94
C ILE A 51 -1.94 -3.72 -6.99
N LEU A 52 -2.17 -2.61 -6.29
CA LEU A 52 -1.17 -1.97 -5.44
C LEU A 52 -1.39 -2.28 -3.95
N SER A 53 -0.31 -2.64 -3.25
CA SER A 53 -0.21 -2.55 -1.80
C SER A 53 0.97 -1.64 -1.42
N LEU A 54 0.69 -0.49 -0.80
CA LEU A 54 1.70 0.47 -0.37
C LEU A 54 1.79 0.59 1.16
N GLY A 55 3.00 0.46 1.69
CA GLY A 55 3.33 0.71 3.10
C GLY A 55 4.47 -0.19 3.59
N SER A 56 5.13 0.18 4.70
CA SER A 56 6.17 -0.65 5.31
C SER A 56 5.71 -2.09 5.50
N LEU A 57 6.57 -3.07 5.21
CA LEU A 57 6.25 -4.48 5.33
C LEU A 57 6.32 -4.93 6.79
N GLU A 58 5.31 -4.51 7.55
CA GLU A 58 5.11 -4.84 8.96
C GLU A 58 3.87 -5.75 9.11
N PRO A 59 3.86 -6.70 10.06
CA PRO A 59 2.73 -7.62 10.23
C PRO A 59 1.35 -6.93 10.33
N ARG A 60 1.29 -5.76 10.98
CA ARG A 60 0.05 -4.96 11.11
C ARG A 60 -0.51 -4.43 9.79
N LYS A 61 0.27 -4.43 8.71
CA LYS A 61 -0.18 -4.07 7.36
C LYS A 61 -0.82 -5.24 6.63
N ASN A 62 -0.82 -6.44 7.23
CA ASN A 62 -1.48 -7.63 6.72
C ASN A 62 -1.06 -8.00 5.29
N ILE A 63 0.23 -7.86 4.98
CA ILE A 63 0.80 -8.22 3.68
C ILE A 63 0.65 -9.73 3.42
N ALA A 64 0.77 -10.56 4.47
CA ALA A 64 0.47 -11.98 4.40
C ALA A 64 -0.96 -12.25 3.91
N GLY A 65 -1.96 -11.54 4.44
CA GLY A 65 -3.34 -11.64 3.96
C GLY A 65 -3.50 -11.26 2.50
N ILE A 66 -2.85 -10.19 2.05
CA ILE A 66 -2.86 -9.74 0.65
C ILE A 66 -2.27 -10.82 -0.26
N THR A 67 -1.07 -11.32 0.05
CA THR A 67 -0.42 -12.37 -0.76
C THR A 67 -1.20 -13.68 -0.77
N LYS A 68 -1.79 -14.07 0.37
CA LYS A 68 -2.65 -15.25 0.49
C LYS A 68 -3.89 -15.14 -0.39
N SER A 69 -4.54 -13.98 -0.44
CA SER A 69 -5.69 -13.76 -1.33
C SER A 69 -5.25 -13.76 -2.80
N TRP A 70 -4.15 -13.10 -3.11
CA TRP A 70 -3.62 -13.07 -4.48
C TRP A 70 -3.29 -14.47 -5.02
N LYS A 71 -2.68 -15.35 -4.23
CA LYS A 71 -2.44 -16.75 -4.60
C LYS A 71 -3.70 -17.50 -5.02
N GLN A 72 -4.86 -17.17 -4.45
CA GLN A 72 -6.13 -17.82 -4.76
C GLN A 72 -6.73 -17.33 -6.08
N ILE A 73 -6.49 -16.08 -6.46
CA ILE A 73 -7.14 -15.45 -7.62
C ILE A 73 -6.21 -15.26 -8.81
N HIS A 74 -4.89 -15.30 -8.63
CA HIS A 74 -3.91 -15.00 -9.69
C HIS A 74 -4.13 -15.82 -10.98
N HIS A 75 -4.57 -17.08 -10.85
CA HIS A 75 -4.87 -17.92 -12.02
C HIS A 75 -5.96 -17.34 -12.92
N ASP A 76 -6.95 -16.67 -12.34
CA ASP A 76 -8.07 -16.04 -13.05
C ASP A 76 -7.67 -14.66 -13.62
N PHE A 77 -6.56 -14.09 -13.14
CA PHE A 77 -6.04 -12.78 -13.55
C PHE A 77 -4.57 -12.86 -14.01
N PRO A 78 -4.22 -13.70 -15.00
CA PRO A 78 -2.83 -13.99 -15.38
C PRO A 78 -2.08 -12.78 -15.99
N ASP A 79 -2.82 -11.78 -16.46
CA ASP A 79 -2.27 -10.56 -17.07
C ASP A 79 -1.98 -9.46 -16.03
N TYR A 80 -2.43 -9.63 -14.78
CA TYR A 80 -2.25 -8.66 -13.71
C TYR A 80 -1.06 -9.02 -12.81
N GLU A 81 -0.44 -8.00 -12.21
CA GLU A 81 0.58 -8.18 -11.17
C GLU A 81 0.07 -7.68 -9.80
N LEU A 82 0.51 -8.32 -8.72
CA LEU A 82 0.44 -7.75 -7.38
C LEU A 82 1.72 -6.96 -7.11
N VAL A 83 1.64 -5.64 -7.04
CA VAL A 83 2.78 -4.76 -6.77
C VAL A 83 2.77 -4.35 -5.30
N ILE A 84 3.79 -4.78 -4.56
CA ILE A 84 4.01 -4.41 -3.16
C ILE A 84 5.15 -3.39 -3.09
N VAL A 85 4.85 -2.23 -2.49
CA VAL A 85 5.79 -1.11 -2.34
C VAL A 85 5.88 -0.77 -0.86
N GLY A 86 7.10 -0.63 -0.36
CA GLY A 86 7.34 -0.34 1.04
C GLY A 86 8.71 -0.80 1.50
N ASP A 87 9.17 -0.21 2.59
CA ASP A 87 10.41 -0.63 3.22
C ASP A 87 10.25 -1.97 3.93
N MET A 88 11.28 -2.81 3.82
CA MET A 88 11.38 -4.08 4.55
C MET A 88 11.90 -3.77 5.94
N GLY A 89 11.03 -3.23 6.80
CA GLY A 89 11.40 -2.89 8.18
C GLY A 89 12.06 -4.08 8.89
N PHE A 90 13.22 -3.86 9.51
CA PHE A 90 13.90 -4.86 10.34
C PHE A 90 13.38 -4.77 11.79
N PRO A 91 13.28 -5.88 12.59
CA PRO A 91 13.60 -7.29 12.31
C PRO A 91 12.38 -8.23 12.21
N PHE A 92 11.14 -7.74 12.32
CA PHE A 92 9.95 -8.60 12.33
C PHE A 92 9.61 -9.09 10.92
N LYS A 93 10.19 -10.24 10.55
CA LYS A 93 9.77 -11.01 9.39
C LYS A 93 8.41 -11.64 9.70
N ASP A 94 7.42 -11.36 8.87
CA ASP A 94 6.16 -12.09 8.88
C ASP A 94 6.39 -13.48 8.26
N PRO A 95 6.30 -14.58 9.03
CA PRO A 95 6.54 -15.92 8.51
C PRO A 95 5.46 -16.37 7.51
N GLU A 96 4.30 -15.72 7.49
CA GLU A 96 3.23 -16.02 6.54
C GLU A 96 3.42 -15.27 5.21
N PHE A 97 4.32 -14.29 5.16
CA PHE A 97 4.63 -13.58 3.93
C PHE A 97 5.56 -14.40 3.04
N ASP A 98 5.00 -14.87 1.92
CA ASP A 98 5.73 -15.63 0.92
C ASP A 98 6.19 -14.75 -0.25
N GLN A 99 7.50 -14.48 -0.29
CA GLN A 99 8.13 -13.71 -1.36
C GLN A 99 8.13 -14.41 -2.71
N SER A 100 7.88 -15.73 -2.75
CA SER A 100 7.81 -16.52 -3.98
C SER A 100 6.42 -16.56 -4.62
N THR A 101 5.49 -15.73 -4.13
CA THR A 101 4.13 -15.63 -4.66
C THR A 101 4.13 -15.32 -6.18
N PRO A 102 3.52 -16.16 -7.04
CA PRO A 102 3.44 -15.92 -8.48
C PRO A 102 2.76 -14.61 -8.85
N GLY A 103 3.25 -13.94 -9.89
CA GLY A 103 2.72 -12.65 -10.36
C GLY A 103 2.84 -11.51 -9.35
N MET A 104 3.60 -11.69 -8.26
CA MET A 104 3.89 -10.65 -7.29
C MET A 104 5.22 -9.98 -7.61
N ARG A 105 5.28 -8.66 -7.41
CA ARG A 105 6.49 -7.86 -7.50
C ARG A 105 6.68 -7.03 -6.25
N LEU A 106 7.85 -7.15 -5.65
CA LEU A 106 8.28 -6.30 -4.54
C LEU A 106 9.21 -5.22 -5.07
N LEU A 107 8.80 -3.95 -5.00
CA LEU A 107 9.60 -2.82 -5.51
C LEU A 107 10.46 -2.15 -4.43
N GLY A 108 10.28 -2.53 -3.16
CA GLY A 108 10.91 -1.85 -2.03
C GLY A 108 10.41 -0.42 -1.89
N ARG A 109 11.26 0.48 -1.40
CA ARG A 109 10.93 1.90 -1.22
C ARG A 109 10.97 2.62 -2.58
N ILE A 110 9.91 3.38 -2.87
CA ILE A 110 9.81 4.29 -4.01
C ILE A 110 9.97 5.74 -3.51
N GLU A 111 10.54 6.61 -4.35
CA GLU A 111 10.70 8.03 -4.06
C GLU A 111 9.34 8.73 -3.96
N ASP A 112 9.18 9.66 -3.01
CA ASP A 112 7.90 10.33 -2.76
C ASP A 112 7.33 11.02 -4.02
N ARG A 113 8.20 11.55 -4.89
CA ARG A 113 7.82 12.18 -6.17
C ARG A 113 7.17 11.24 -7.17
N ASP A 114 7.42 9.93 -7.06
CA ASP A 114 6.92 8.91 -7.98
C ASP A 114 5.61 8.29 -7.46
N LEU A 115 5.24 8.53 -6.18
CA LEU A 115 4.02 7.98 -5.58
C LEU A 115 2.73 8.38 -6.31
N PRO A 116 2.54 9.63 -6.80
CA PRO A 116 1.34 9.97 -7.56
C PRO A 116 1.17 9.11 -8.83
N ALA A 117 2.27 8.82 -9.53
CA ALA A 117 2.25 7.95 -10.71
C ALA A 117 2.04 6.48 -10.34
N LEU A 118 2.65 6.01 -9.24
CA LEU A 118 2.39 4.67 -8.69
C LEU A 118 0.90 4.46 -8.38
N TYR A 119 0.23 5.43 -7.77
CA TYR A 119 -1.21 5.37 -7.52
C TYR A 119 -2.02 5.43 -8.82
N SER A 120 -1.67 6.34 -9.73
CA SER A 120 -2.41 6.55 -10.98
C SER A 120 -2.36 5.35 -11.94
N GLY A 121 -1.31 4.52 -11.86
CA GLY A 121 -1.18 3.31 -12.67
C GLY A 121 -1.81 2.06 -12.09
N ALA A 122 -2.29 2.10 -10.84
CA ALA A 122 -2.94 0.97 -10.18
C ALA A 122 -4.39 0.81 -10.65
N VAL A 123 -4.88 -0.42 -10.69
CA VAL A 123 -6.26 -0.79 -11.07
C VAL A 123 -7.11 -1.23 -9.89
#